data_AF-A0A1F2SLC6-F1
#
_entry.id   AF-A0A1F2SLC6-F1
#
_cell.length_a   1.000
_cell.length_b   1.000
_cell.length_c   1.000
_cell.angle_alpha   90.00
_cell.angle_beta   90.00
_cell.angle_gamma   90.00
#
_symmetry.space_group_name_H-M   'P 1'
#
loop_
_entity.id
_entity.type
_entity.pdbx_description
1 polymer ?
#
loop_
_entity_poly.entity_id
_entity_poly.type
_entity_poly.pdbx_seq_one_letter_code
_entity_poly.pdbx_strand_id
1 'polypeptide(L)'
;MIVERLEALAPGRVVFDPTAREAKLVAHKAVGNLQRFLEETKSGQHIIGLGLGADLEVCARLDSVPVVPRLSGGILTLGSRGDACH
;
A
#
# COMPACT_ATOMS: atom_id res chain seq x y z
N MET A 1 6.48 4.17 -2.13
CA MET A 1 5.06 4.02 -2.51
C MET A 1 4.11 5.02 -1.84
N ILE A 2 3.53 4.83 -0.65
CA ILE A 2 2.65 5.87 -0.05
C ILE A 2 3.46 7.04 0.53
N VAL A 3 4.41 6.76 1.42
CA VAL A 3 5.29 7.78 2.04
C VAL A 3 5.97 8.66 1.00
N GLU A 4 6.55 8.03 -0.01
CA GLU A 4 7.21 8.69 -1.14
C GLU A 4 6.26 9.61 -1.93
N ARG A 5 5.02 9.17 -2.19
CA ARG A 5 4.03 10.01 -2.88
C ARG A 5 3.55 11.16 -2.00
N LEU A 6 3.36 10.91 -0.70
CA LEU A 6 2.95 11.95 0.24
C LEU A 6 4.03 13.04 0.37
N GLU A 7 5.30 12.65 0.42
CA GLU A 7 6.43 13.59 0.41
C GLU A 7 6.49 14.42 -0.87
N ALA A 8 6.24 13.80 -2.04
CA ALA A 8 6.19 14.49 -3.32
C ALA A 8 4.98 15.45 -3.44
N LEU A 9 3.83 15.09 -2.87
CA LEU A 9 2.60 15.89 -2.91
C LEU A 9 2.61 17.05 -1.91
N ALA A 10 3.33 16.93 -0.80
CA ALA A 10 3.36 17.94 0.26
C ALA A 10 4.79 18.16 0.81
N PRO A 11 5.73 18.66 -0.02
CA PRO A 11 7.12 18.83 0.41
C PRO A 11 7.24 19.75 1.62
N GLY A 12 7.94 19.31 2.66
CA GLY A 12 8.16 20.09 3.88
C GLY A 12 6.92 20.27 4.78
N ARG A 13 5.77 19.70 4.41
CA ARG A 13 4.51 19.78 5.19
C ARG A 13 4.24 18.54 6.03
N VAL A 14 4.99 17.47 5.83
CA VAL A 14 4.83 16.20 6.54
C VAL A 14 6.13 15.87 7.27
N VAL A 15 6.02 15.60 8.57
CA VAL A 15 7.13 15.14 9.39
C VAL A 15 7.03 13.63 9.51
N PHE A 16 8.02 12.92 8.95
CA PHE A 16 8.10 11.46 9.03
C PHE A 16 8.96 11.04 10.23
N ASP A 17 8.41 10.17 11.06
CA ASP A 17 9.18 9.44 12.06
C ASP A 17 10.19 8.47 11.40
N PRO A 18 11.15 7.91 12.17
CA PRO A 18 12.16 7.00 11.62
C PRO A 18 11.58 5.78 10.92
N THR A 19 10.49 5.20 11.42
CA THR A 19 9.87 3.99 10.86
C THR A 19 9.24 4.28 9.48
N ALA A 20 8.65 5.46 9.30
CA ALA A 20 8.16 5.88 7.99
C ALA A 20 9.29 6.03 6.96
N ARG A 21 10.49 6.48 7.40
CA ARG A 21 11.67 6.56 6.53
C ARG A 21 12.20 5.18 6.16
N GLU A 22 12.24 4.25 7.11
CA GLU A 22 12.62 2.86 6.85
C GLU A 22 11.63 2.18 5.88
N ALA A 23 10.33 2.38 6.08
CA ALA A 23 9.30 1.87 5.17
C ALA A 23 9.50 2.38 3.73
N LYS A 24 9.93 3.64 3.56
CA LYS A 24 10.29 4.19 2.25
C LYS A 24 11.48 3.44 1.64
N LEU A 25 12.53 3.16 2.40
CA LEU A 25 13.69 2.39 1.92
C LEU A 25 13.30 0.96 1.51
N VAL A 26 12.44 0.29 2.28
CA VAL A 26 11.91 -1.03 1.93
C VAL A 26 11.10 -0.95 0.64
N ALA A 27 10.24 0.06 0.51
CA ALA A 27 9.45 0.25 -0.71
C ALA A 27 10.35 0.45 -1.94
N HIS A 28 11.45 1.19 -1.83
CA HIS A 28 12.41 1.36 -2.94
C HIS A 28 13.06 0.04 -3.39
N LYS A 29 13.33 -0.90 -2.46
CA LYS A 29 13.84 -2.23 -2.81
C LYS A 29 12.83 -3.07 -3.58
N ALA A 30 11.54 -2.83 -3.37
CA ALA A 30 10.45 -3.52 -4.07
C ALA A 30 10.10 -2.88 -5.43
N VAL A 31 10.68 -1.72 -5.76
CA VAL A 31 10.42 -1.02 -7.04
C VAL A 31 10.90 -1.88 -8.21
N GLY A 32 10.04 -2.04 -9.21
CA GLY A 32 10.32 -2.80 -10.43
C GLY A 32 9.92 -4.27 -10.38
N ASN A 33 9.75 -4.86 -9.18
CA ASN A 33 9.20 -6.21 -9.05
C ASN A 33 8.53 -6.45 -7.68
N LEU A 34 7.42 -5.75 -7.42
CA LEU A 34 6.70 -5.85 -6.15
C LEU A 34 6.15 -7.26 -5.91
N GLN A 35 5.69 -7.94 -6.96
CA GLN A 35 5.20 -9.31 -6.85
C GLN A 35 6.28 -10.22 -6.27
N ARG A 36 7.47 -10.26 -6.87
CA ARG A 36 8.58 -11.07 -6.37
C ARG A 36 8.97 -10.70 -4.94
N PHE A 37 9.00 -9.40 -4.63
CA PHE A 37 9.26 -8.96 -3.27
C PHE A 37 8.24 -9.53 -2.26
N LEU A 38 6.95 -9.53 -2.61
CA LEU A 38 5.89 -10.11 -1.77
C LEU A 38 6.03 -11.63 -1.64
N GLU A 39 6.34 -12.32 -2.74
CA GLU A 39 6.57 -13.77 -2.77
C GLU A 39 7.71 -14.17 -1.83
N GLU A 40 8.78 -13.38 -1.74
CA GLU A 40 9.93 -13.65 -0.86
C GLU A 40 9.65 -13.43 0.64
N THR A 41 8.50 -12.85 1.01
CA THR A 41 8.11 -12.67 2.42
C THR A 41 7.59 -13.97 3.05
N LYS A 42 7.70 -14.09 4.38
CA LYS A 42 7.11 -15.22 5.13
C LYS A 42 5.61 -15.39 4.82
N SER A 43 4.87 -14.28 4.75
CA SER A 43 3.44 -14.29 4.44
C SER A 43 3.17 -14.68 2.99
N GLY A 44 3.98 -14.20 2.05
CA GLY A 44 3.88 -14.59 0.64
C GLY A 44 4.09 -16.08 0.43
N GLN A 45 5.15 -16.64 1.03
CA GLN A 45 5.40 -18.09 1.01
C GLN A 45 4.26 -18.89 1.65
N HIS A 46 3.65 -18.38 2.73
CA HIS A 46 2.49 -19.00 3.34
C HIS A 46 1.27 -19.00 2.39
N ILE A 47 0.95 -17.87 1.76
CA ILE A 47 -0.15 -17.73 0.79
C ILE A 47 0.04 -18.67 -0.41
N ILE A 48 1.27 -18.76 -0.94
CA ILE A 48 1.63 -19.71 -2.00
C ILE A 48 1.40 -21.15 -1.53
N GLY A 49 1.80 -21.48 -0.30
CA GLY A 49 1.59 -22.80 0.30
C GLY A 49 0.11 -23.17 0.46
N LEU A 50 -0.79 -22.19 0.55
CA LEU A 50 -2.25 -22.39 0.55
C LEU A 50 -2.85 -22.56 -0.86
N GLY A 51 -2.04 -22.48 -1.93
CA GLY A 51 -2.51 -22.52 -3.31
C GLY A 51 -3.07 -21.18 -3.82
N LEU A 52 -2.85 -20.08 -3.08
CA LEU A 52 -3.38 -18.75 -3.38
C LEU A 52 -2.33 -17.82 -4.02
N GLY A 53 -1.31 -18.38 -4.67
CA GLY A 53 -0.20 -17.59 -5.25
C GLY A 53 -0.66 -16.52 -6.27
N ALA A 54 -1.73 -16.80 -7.02
CA ALA A 54 -2.31 -15.84 -7.97
C ALA A 54 -2.82 -14.55 -7.29
N ASP A 55 -3.21 -14.62 -6.01
CA ASP A 55 -3.68 -13.44 -5.28
C ASP A 55 -2.54 -12.44 -5.02
N LEU A 56 -1.28 -12.91 -4.95
CA LEU A 56 -0.12 -12.03 -4.79
C LEU A 56 0.10 -11.15 -6.02
N GLU A 57 -0.15 -11.68 -7.22
CA GLU A 57 -0.08 -10.91 -8.46
C GLU A 57 -1.10 -9.76 -8.43
N VAL A 58 -2.34 -10.05 -8.06
CA VAL A 58 -3.41 -9.04 -7.96
C VAL A 58 -3.08 -8.00 -6.88
N CYS A 59 -2.63 -8.45 -5.70
CA CYS A 59 -2.23 -7.56 -4.59
C CYS A 59 -1.03 -6.66 -4.93
N ALA A 60 -0.15 -7.08 -5.85
CA ALA A 60 1.01 -6.31 -6.28
C ALA A 60 0.67 -5.19 -7.28
N ARG A 61 -0.57 -5.10 -7.79
CA ARG A 61 -0.96 -4.10 -8.77
C ARG A 61 -1.15 -2.73 -8.13
N LEU A 62 -0.28 -1.79 -8.52
CA LEU A 62 -0.30 -0.42 -8.03
C LEU A 62 -1.39 0.39 -8.72
N ASP A 63 -2.08 1.25 -7.96
CA ASP A 63 -3.14 2.16 -8.44
C ASP A 63 -4.24 1.47 -9.25
N SER A 64 -4.46 0.18 -9.03
CA SER A 64 -5.42 -0.63 -9.76
C SER A 64 -6.89 -0.31 -9.43
N VAL A 65 -7.13 0.31 -8.27
CA VAL A 65 -8.45 0.61 -7.74
C VAL A 65 -8.53 2.11 -7.39
N PRO A 66 -9.40 2.91 -8.07
CA PRO A 66 -9.45 4.36 -7.90
C PRO A 66 -10.39 4.80 -6.75
N VAL A 67 -10.52 3.99 -5.71
CA VAL A 67 -11.37 4.25 -4.53
C VAL A 67 -10.59 4.04 -3.24
N VAL A 68 -10.89 4.85 -2.23
CA VAL A 68 -10.36 4.71 -0.87
C VAL A 68 -11.56 4.43 0.06
N PRO A 69 -11.67 3.21 0.63
CA PRO A 69 -12.73 2.90 1.57
C PRO A 69 -12.63 3.77 2.83
N ARG A 70 -13.79 4.11 3.42
CA ARG A 70 -13.89 4.81 4.71
C ARG A 70 -14.49 3.87 5.75
N LEU A 71 -13.89 3.83 6.95
CA LEU A 71 -14.50 3.19 8.11
C LEU A 71 -15.47 4.15 8.78
N SER A 72 -16.75 3.81 8.82
CA SER A 72 -17.80 4.59 9.49
C SER A 72 -18.80 3.67 10.18
N GLY A 73 -19.04 3.87 11.48
CA GLY A 73 -19.96 3.03 12.25
C GLY A 73 -19.60 1.54 12.24
N GLY A 74 -18.31 1.19 12.17
CA GLY A 74 -17.84 -0.20 12.10
C GLY A 74 -17.96 -0.87 10.73
N ILE A 75 -18.38 -0.12 9.70
CA ILE A 75 -18.56 -0.62 8.33
C ILE A 75 -17.57 0.08 7.40
N LEU A 76 -16.96 -0.69 6.50
CA LEU A 76 -16.20 -0.13 5.37
C LEU A 76 -17.17 0.25 4.25
N THR A 77 -17.26 1.54 3.95
CA THR A 77 -18.08 2.08 2.86
C THR A 77 -17.18 2.66 1.76
N LEU A 78 -17.68 2.73 0.53
CA LEU A 78 -17.03 3.52 -0.51
C LEU A 78 -17.09 4.99 -0.12
N GLY A 79 -15.96 5.69 -0.12
CA GLY A 79 -15.96 7.15 -0.02
C GLY A 79 -16.55 7.75 -1.29
N SER A 80 -17.51 8.67 -1.17
CA SER A 80 -17.88 9.56 -2.28
C SER A 80 -16.65 10.36 -2.69
N ARG A 81 -16.38 10.48 -4.00
CA ARG A 81 -15.43 11.47 -4.52
C ARG A 81 -15.99 12.86 -4.17
N GLY A 82 -15.63 13.40 -3.02
CA GLY A 82 -16.16 14.68 -2.50
C GLY A 82 -16.01 14.90 -1.00
N ASP A 83 -15.85 13.86 -0.19
CA ASP A 83 -15.87 13.98 1.28
C ASP A 83 -14.49 14.29 1.91
N ALA A 84 -13.56 14.84 1.12
CA ALA A 84 -12.28 15.30 1.67
C ALA A 84 -12.51 16.62 2.44
N CYS A 85 -12.35 16.55 3.77
CA CYS A 85 -12.42 17.63 4.76
C CYS A 85 -13.82 18.13 5.16
N HIS A 86 -14.24 17.74 6.37
CA HIS A 86 -14.93 18.62 7.32
C HIS A 86 -14.26 18.50 8.69
#